data_AF-A0A9E1MMM0-F1
#
_entry.id   AF-A0A9E1MMM0-F1
#
_cell.length_a   1.000
_cell.length_b   1.000
_cell.length_c   1.000
_cell.angle_alpha   90.00
_cell.angle_beta   90.00
_cell.angle_gamma   90.00
#
_symmetry.space_group_name_H-M   'P 1'
#
loop_
_entity.id
_entity.type
_entity.pdbx_description
1 polymer ?
#
loop_
_entity_poly.entity_id
_entity_poly.type
_entity_poly.pdbx_seq_one_letter_code
_entity_poly.pdbx_strand_id
1 'polypeptide(L)'
;MDSTAIIRPTPFRIIREIILTDAQYHRFQSDLLAERPYIAARTKLTGYDRETGGFCCLLVTSRNRKDGILVDGEGYHYARYAAYVPNKQALDLRGVVRDNLDLKSKER
;
A
#
# COMPACT_ATOMS: atom_id res chain seq x y z
N MET A 1 24.82 3.39 30.93
CA MET A 1 23.81 4.30 30.35
C MET A 1 23.24 3.58 29.15
N ASP A 2 22.01 3.09 29.30
CA ASP A 2 21.32 2.31 28.27
C ASP A 2 20.81 3.29 27.19
N SER A 3 21.61 3.48 26.14
CA SER A 3 21.23 4.21 24.94
C SER A 3 20.59 3.27 23.94
N THR A 4 19.60 2.49 24.36
CA THR A 4 18.64 1.92 23.41
C THR A 4 17.92 3.09 22.77
N ALA A 5 18.26 3.41 21.51
CA ALA A 5 17.54 4.41 20.74
C ALA A 5 16.06 4.03 20.77
N ILE A 6 15.22 4.89 21.36
CA ILE A 6 13.77 4.75 21.25
C ILE A 6 13.47 4.93 19.76
N ILE A 7 13.31 3.82 19.03
CA ILE A 7 12.85 3.84 17.65
C ILE A 7 11.44 4.38 17.70
N ARG A 8 11.29 5.68 17.47
CA ARG A 8 9.98 6.29 17.31
C ARG A 8 9.39 5.74 16.02
N PRO A 9 8.18 5.15 16.04
CA PRO A 9 7.55 4.68 14.82
C PRO A 9 7.37 5.87 13.87
N THR A 10 7.89 5.75 12.65
CA THR A 10 7.69 6.76 11.62
C THR A 10 6.21 6.74 11.20
N PRO A 11 5.52 7.89 11.19
CA PRO A 11 4.13 7.94 10.77
C PRO A 11 4.01 7.60 9.28
N PHE A 12 2.83 7.12 8.89
CA PHE A 12 2.47 6.90 7.50
C PHE A 12 1.09 7.46 7.21
N ARG A 13 0.82 7.74 5.93
CA ARG A 13 -0.47 8.14 5.40
C ARG A 13 -0.85 7.26 4.23
N ILE A 14 -2.12 6.91 4.16
CA ILE A 14 -2.66 6.14 3.04
C ILE A 14 -3.18 7.13 2.02
N ILE A 15 -2.45 7.27 0.92
CA ILE A 15 -2.81 8.21 -0.15
C ILE A 15 -3.89 7.63 -1.07
N ARG A 16 -3.98 6.29 -1.15
CA ARG A 16 -4.91 5.59 -2.04
C ARG A 16 -5.07 4.13 -1.63
N GLU A 17 -6.28 3.62 -1.77
CA GLU A 17 -6.58 2.18 -1.63
C GLU A 17 -6.72 1.56 -3.02
N ILE A 18 -5.95 0.50 -3.30
CA ILE A 18 -6.00 -0.29 -4.52
C ILE A 18 -6.75 -1.58 -4.22
N ILE A 19 -7.92 -1.74 -4.82
CA ILE A 19 -8.80 -2.89 -4.60
C ILE A 19 -8.67 -3.83 -5.80
N LEU A 20 -8.05 -4.97 -5.58
CA LEU A 20 -7.81 -6.03 -6.55
C LEU A 20 -8.85 -7.14 -6.42
N THR A 21 -8.95 -8.01 -7.42
CA THR A 21 -9.59 -9.32 -7.24
C THR A 21 -8.79 -10.17 -6.26
N ASP A 22 -9.41 -11.16 -5.60
CA ASP A 22 -8.71 -12.08 -4.68
C ASP A 22 -7.52 -12.79 -5.38
N ALA A 23 -7.69 -13.19 -6.64
CA ALA A 23 -6.63 -13.84 -7.43
C ALA A 23 -5.47 -12.89 -7.78
N GLN A 24 -5.75 -11.60 -8.04
CA GLN A 24 -4.70 -10.61 -8.25
C GLN A 24 -3.99 -10.28 -6.94
N TYR A 25 -4.73 -10.15 -5.84
CA TYR A 25 -4.15 -9.90 -4.52
C TYR A 25 -3.24 -11.05 -4.08
N HIS A 26 -3.67 -12.30 -4.24
CA HIS A 26 -2.82 -13.47 -3.96
C HIS A 26 -1.52 -13.46 -4.80
N ARG A 27 -1.63 -13.18 -6.10
CA ARG A 27 -0.46 -13.05 -6.99
C ARG A 27 0.46 -11.90 -6.61
N PHE A 28 -0.09 -10.82 -6.07
CA PHE A 28 0.68 -9.71 -5.54
C PHE A 28 1.44 -10.13 -4.26
N GLN A 29 0.78 -10.83 -3.35
CA GLN A 29 1.40 -11.31 -2.11
C GLN A 29 2.52 -12.32 -2.37
N SER A 30 2.40 -13.16 -3.40
CA SER A 30 3.43 -14.15 -3.72
C SER A 30 4.71 -13.55 -4.28
N ASP A 31 4.65 -12.33 -4.81
CA ASP A 31 5.80 -11.63 -5.36
C ASP A 31 5.60 -10.11 -5.31
N LEU A 32 6.16 -9.49 -4.27
CA LEU A 32 6.13 -8.06 -4.03
C LEU A 32 7.12 -7.28 -4.90
N LEU A 33 8.15 -7.95 -5.44
CA LEU A 33 9.18 -7.35 -6.28
C LEU A 33 8.82 -7.38 -7.77
N ALA A 34 7.85 -8.20 -8.17
CA ALA A 34 7.26 -8.13 -9.50
C ALA A 34 6.64 -6.75 -9.75
N GLU A 35 6.95 -6.19 -10.92
CA GLU A 35 6.36 -4.93 -11.37
C GLU A 35 4.85 -5.05 -11.51
N ARG A 36 4.13 -4.02 -11.03
CA ARG A 36 2.67 -3.96 -11.09
C ARG A 36 2.25 -2.67 -11.77
N PRO A 37 1.40 -2.72 -12.82
CA PRO A 37 0.90 -1.51 -13.49
C PRO A 37 0.21 -0.55 -12.52
N TYR A 38 -0.46 -1.08 -11.50
CA TYR A 38 -1.11 -0.25 -10.48
C TYR A 38 -0.14 0.40 -9.50
N ILE A 39 1.10 -0.08 -9.34
CA ILE A 39 2.14 0.62 -8.58
C ILE A 39 2.85 1.62 -9.50
N ALA A 40 3.23 1.19 -10.71
CA ALA A 40 3.89 2.03 -11.71
C ALA A 40 3.14 3.36 -11.97
N ALA A 41 1.81 3.30 -12.07
CA ALA A 41 0.99 4.49 -12.28
C ALA A 41 0.84 5.43 -11.05
N ARG A 42 1.40 5.07 -9.88
CA ARG A 42 1.39 5.91 -8.66
C ARG A 42 2.79 6.11 -8.05
N THR A 43 3.87 5.88 -8.80
CA THR A 43 5.26 6.04 -8.33
C THR A 43 5.54 7.42 -7.73
N LYS A 44 4.93 8.47 -8.27
CA LYS A 44 5.07 9.86 -7.80
C LYS A 44 4.26 10.19 -6.54
N LEU A 45 3.36 9.30 -6.10
CA LEU A 45 2.49 9.54 -4.96
C LEU A 45 3.06 8.91 -3.68
N THR A 46 3.90 7.89 -3.79
CA THR A 46 4.51 7.19 -2.65
C THR A 46 5.91 7.70 -2.34
N GLY A 47 6.36 7.51 -1.11
CA GLY A 47 7.71 7.87 -0.67
C GLY A 47 7.69 8.58 0.67
N TYR A 48 8.87 8.93 1.18
CA TYR A 48 9.00 9.75 2.38
C TYR A 48 8.71 11.22 2.08
N ASP A 49 7.70 11.78 2.72
CA ASP A 49 7.36 13.19 2.66
C ASP A 49 8.10 13.94 3.78
N ARG A 50 9.05 14.79 3.38
CA ARG A 50 9.89 15.57 4.31
C ARG A 50 9.14 16.69 5.02
N GLU A 51 8.04 17.19 4.45
CA GLU A 51 7.26 18.27 5.05
C GLU A 51 6.39 17.72 6.18
N THR A 52 5.77 16.56 5.96
CA THR A 52 4.93 15.90 6.97
C THR A 52 5.68 14.94 7.88
N GLY A 53 6.91 14.58 7.53
CA GLY A 53 7.79 13.71 8.33
C GLY A 53 7.37 12.23 8.33
N GLY A 54 6.72 11.74 7.28
CA GLY A 54 6.15 10.40 7.22
C GLY A 54 6.07 9.79 5.83
N PHE A 55 5.75 8.51 5.76
CA PHE A 55 5.61 7.79 4.49
C PHE A 55 4.23 8.00 3.86
N CYS A 56 4.21 8.24 2.55
CA CYS A 56 3.01 8.14 1.73
C CYS A 56 2.93 6.72 1.14
N CYS A 57 1.86 6.00 1.48
CA CYS A 57 1.69 4.60 1.11
C CYS A 57 0.41 4.36 0.31
N LEU A 58 0.45 3.43 -0.63
CA LEU A 58 -0.75 2.78 -1.15
C LEU A 58 -1.20 1.71 -0.14
N LEU A 59 -2.50 1.46 -0.01
CA LEU A 59 -3.02 0.25 0.62
C LEU A 59 -3.52 -0.70 -0.47
N VAL A 60 -2.86 -1.82 -0.68
CA VAL A 60 -3.30 -2.87 -1.63
C VAL A 60 -4.12 -3.92 -0.88
N THR A 61 -5.33 -4.20 -1.35
CA THR A 61 -6.30 -5.12 -0.72
C THR A 61 -7.17 -5.81 -1.77
N SER A 62 -8.04 -6.72 -1.31
CA SER A 62 -9.26 -7.14 -2.01
C SER A 62 -10.52 -6.85 -1.17
N ARG A 63 -11.72 -6.89 -1.77
CA ARG A 63 -13.01 -6.66 -1.09
C ARG A 63 -13.27 -7.70 0.01
N ASN A 64 -12.98 -8.97 -0.26
CA ASN A 64 -13.32 -10.09 0.62
C ASN A 64 -12.27 -10.36 1.70
N ARG A 65 -11.20 -9.57 1.73
CA ARG A 65 -10.06 -9.74 2.63
C ARG A 65 -10.18 -8.81 3.84
N LYS A 66 -9.77 -9.26 5.02
CA LYS A 66 -9.67 -8.41 6.22
C LYS A 66 -8.35 -7.67 6.30
N ASP A 67 -7.31 -8.27 5.74
CA ASP A 67 -5.96 -7.75 5.68
C ASP A 67 -5.73 -6.86 4.46
N GLY A 68 -4.54 -6.27 4.41
CA GLY A 68 -4.01 -5.53 3.27
C GLY A 68 -2.51 -5.38 3.41
N ILE A 69 -1.88 -4.77 2.41
CA ILE A 69 -0.45 -4.47 2.42
C ILE A 69 -0.27 -2.98 2.11
N LEU A 70 0.40 -2.25 3.00
CA LEU A 70 0.90 -0.93 2.69
C LEU A 70 2.08 -1.06 1.74
N VAL A 71 2.13 -0.21 0.73
CA VAL A 71 3.17 -0.21 -0.30
C VAL A 71 3.73 1.19 -0.46
N ASP A 72 5.05 1.29 -0.38
CA ASP A 72 5.81 2.41 -0.91
C ASP A 72 6.73 1.92 -2.01
N GLY A 73 6.55 2.45 -3.22
CA GLY A 73 7.38 2.12 -4.37
C GLY A 73 8.68 2.92 -4.41
N GLU A 74 8.76 4.08 -3.74
CA GLU A 74 9.90 5.01 -3.77
C GLU A 74 10.42 5.29 -5.21
N GLY A 75 9.50 5.46 -6.16
CA GLY A 75 9.82 5.66 -7.59
C GLY A 75 9.92 4.40 -8.43
N TYR A 76 9.88 3.20 -7.83
CA TYR A 76 9.90 1.92 -8.54
C TYR A 76 8.50 1.40 -8.86
N HIS A 77 8.42 0.47 -9.83
CA HIS A 77 7.18 -0.12 -10.31
C HIS A 77 6.68 -1.32 -9.48
N TYR A 78 7.34 -1.62 -8.37
CA TYR A 78 7.05 -2.72 -7.46
C TYR A 78 7.00 -2.23 -6.01
N ALA A 79 6.64 -3.10 -5.06
CA ALA A 79 6.55 -2.75 -3.66
C ALA A 79 7.93 -2.77 -3.00
N ARG A 80 8.72 -1.70 -3.19
CA ARG A 80 10.08 -1.57 -2.63
C ARG A 80 10.08 -1.67 -1.11
N TYR A 81 9.12 -1.00 -0.46
CA TYR A 81 8.78 -1.24 0.93
C TYR A 81 7.34 -1.74 1.02
N ALA A 82 7.13 -2.68 1.93
CA ALA A 82 5.84 -3.24 2.22
C ALA A 82 5.65 -3.44 3.72
N ALA A 83 4.43 -3.20 4.20
CA ALA A 83 4.03 -3.55 5.56
C ALA A 83 2.69 -4.28 5.55
N TYR A 84 2.65 -5.44 6.20
CA TYR A 84 1.42 -6.22 6.32
C TYR A 84 0.48 -5.57 7.34
N VAL A 85 -0.78 -5.46 6.97
CA VAL A 85 -1.85 -4.95 7.84
C VAL A 85 -2.83 -6.10 8.08
N PRO A 86 -2.84 -6.71 9.29
CA PRO A 86 -3.74 -7.83 9.58
C PRO A 86 -5.23 -7.46 9.57
N ASN A 87 -5.53 -6.20 9.85
CA ASN A 87 -6.90 -5.69 9.87
C ASN A 87 -6.98 -4.29 9.28
N LYS A 88 -7.37 -4.18 8.01
CA LYS A 88 -7.49 -2.88 7.34
C LYS A 88 -8.59 -1.99 7.92
N GLN A 89 -9.55 -2.56 8.66
CA GLN A 89 -10.59 -1.77 9.34
C GLN A 89 -10.04 -0.96 10.53
N ALA A 90 -8.83 -1.28 11.01
CA ALA A 90 -8.16 -0.50 12.04
C ALA A 90 -7.50 0.78 11.49
N LEU A 91 -7.49 0.96 10.16
CA LEU A 91 -6.91 2.12 9.49
C LEU A 91 -7.98 3.20 9.29
N ASP A 92 -7.59 4.46 9.43
CA ASP A 92 -8.44 5.58 9.02
C ASP A 92 -8.39 5.73 7.49
N LEU A 93 -9.46 5.27 6.82
CA LEU A 93 -9.61 5.34 5.36
C LEU A 93 -10.63 6.40 4.91
N ARG A 94 -11.02 7.33 5.80
CA ARG A 94 -11.94 8.41 5.45
C ARG A 94 -11.28 9.34 4.44
N GLY A 95 -11.99 9.65 3.35
CA GLY A 95 -11.46 10.50 2.28
C GLY A 95 -10.37 9.88 1.40
N VAL A 96 -9.92 8.64 1.70
CA VAL A 96 -8.94 7.93 0.86
C VAL A 96 -9.60 7.56 -0.47
N VAL A 97 -8.98 7.97 -1.58
CA VAL A 97 -9.44 7.62 -2.92
C VAL A 97 -9.26 6.11 -3.14
N ARG A 98 -10.25 5.46 -3.78
CA ARG A 98 -10.25 4.02 -4.04
C ARG A 98 -10.17 3.73 -5.54
N ASP A 99 -9.23 2.87 -5.91
CA ASP A 99 -9.13 2.32 -7.26
C ASP A 99 -9.72 0.90 -7.27
N ASN A 100 -10.95 0.79 -7.77
CA ASN A 100 -11.67 -0.49 -7.90
C ASN A 100 -11.21 -1.25 -9.16
N LEU A 101 -10.02 -1.84 -9.12
CA LEU A 101 -9.45 -2.58 -10.26
C LEU A 101 -10.07 -3.97 -10.43
N ASP A 102 -10.67 -4.49 -9.37
CA ASP A 102 -11.43 -5.73 -9.38
C ASP A 102 -12.65 -5.68 -10.33
N LEU A 103 -13.24 -4.50 -10.54
CA LEU A 103 -14.41 -4.32 -11.40
C LEU A 103 -14.06 -4.18 -12.88
N LYS A 104 -12.82 -3.81 -13.20
CA LYS A 104 -12.36 -3.60 -14.59
C LYS A 104 -12.15 -4.90 -15.38
N SER A 105 -12.32 -6.06 -14.74
CA SER A 105 -12.12 -7.38 -15.35
C SER A 105 -13.38 -7.96 -16.02
N LYS A 106 -14.52 -7.26 -15.97
CA LYS A 106 -15.81 -7.76 -16.49
C LYS A 106 -16.14 -7.37 -17.94
N GLU A 107 -15.24 -6.71 -18.66
CA GLU A 107 -15.50 -6.18 -20.00
C GLU A 107 -14.74 -6.90 -21.14
N ARG A 108 -14.35 -8.17 -20.97
CA ARG A 108 -13.79 -8.97 -22.08
C ARG A 108 -14.29 -10.41 -22.06
#